data_AF-A0A9D7TWB3-F1
#
_entry.id   AF-A0A9D7TWB3-F1
#
_cell.length_a   1.000
_cell.length_b   1.000
_cell.length_c   1.000
_cell.angle_alpha   90.00
_cell.angle_beta   90.00
_cell.angle_gamma   90.00
#
_symmetry.space_group_name_H-M   'P 1'
#
loop_
_entity.id
_entity.type
_entity.pdbx_description
1 polymer ?
#
loop_
_entity_poly.entity_id
_entity_poly.type
_entity_poly.pdbx_seq_one_letter_code
_entity_poly.pdbx_strand_id
1 'polypeptide(L)'
;MSYEVNAGNNKVIKTADTYFVNSGKKQNTDKSETITFSLKDSAGKEITHQYTLKPNEYMVDFVIGANGANQLFTNNTINLLWQTEIPQVEKTLSYERQQTNFCYLNGSKYDFVRLGSGGNEKFEKGVNWISFNPQFFVSTLIAKNKFQSAEVNWVTPADSLRIIAQTTANCKLTVAANTTTIPMQLYYGPNDYKLLKPMVTKWNK
;
A
#
# COMPACT_ATOMS: atom_id res chain seq x y z
N MET A 1 -3.29 -3.02 -6.08
CA MET A 1 -1.85 -3.05 -5.74
C MET A 1 -1.22 -4.18 -6.54
N SER A 2 -0.04 -3.97 -7.11
CA SER A 2 0.62 -4.93 -8.02
C SER A 2 2.13 -4.86 -7.87
N TYR A 3 2.84 -5.91 -8.23
CA TYR A 3 4.29 -5.93 -8.40
C TYR A 3 4.67 -7.07 -9.33
N GLU A 4 5.88 -6.98 -9.88
CA GLU A 4 6.39 -7.97 -10.83
C GLU A 4 7.12 -9.11 -10.13
N VAL A 5 6.95 -10.32 -10.67
CA VAL A 5 7.62 -11.53 -10.20
C VAL A 5 8.07 -12.39 -11.39
N ASN A 6 9.22 -13.03 -11.24
CA ASN A 6 9.78 -13.92 -12.25
C ASN A 6 9.06 -15.28 -12.21
N ALA A 7 8.39 -15.64 -13.31
CA ALA A 7 7.65 -16.89 -13.47
C ALA A 7 8.48 -18.01 -14.15
N GLY A 8 9.78 -17.80 -14.34
CA GLY A 8 10.67 -18.70 -15.09
C GLY A 8 10.69 -18.43 -16.59
N ASN A 9 11.59 -19.08 -17.34
CA ASN A 9 11.71 -18.94 -18.81
C ASN A 9 11.77 -17.49 -19.32
N ASN A 10 12.47 -16.60 -18.60
CA ASN A 10 12.52 -15.15 -18.88
C ASN A 10 11.14 -14.46 -18.91
N LYS A 11 10.12 -15.07 -18.31
CA LYS A 11 8.78 -14.48 -18.16
C LYS A 11 8.68 -13.76 -16.83
N VAL A 12 8.24 -12.51 -16.91
CA VAL A 12 7.84 -11.70 -15.76
C VAL A 12 6.32 -11.56 -15.80
N ILE A 13 5.67 -11.72 -14.65
CA ILE A 13 4.22 -11.54 -14.49
C ILE A 13 3.95 -10.48 -13.43
N LYS A 14 2.81 -9.81 -13.55
CA LYS A 14 2.31 -8.88 -12.52
C LYS A 14 1.36 -9.62 -11.60
N THR A 15 1.48 -9.39 -10.30
CA THR A 15 0.62 -10.05 -9.30
C THR A 15 -0.85 -9.66 -9.45
N ALA A 16 -1.18 -8.47 -9.93
CA ALA A 16 -2.56 -8.07 -10.21
C ALA A 16 -3.20 -8.82 -11.41
N ASP A 17 -2.38 -9.37 -12.32
CA ASP A 17 -2.83 -10.11 -13.50
C ASP A 17 -2.77 -11.63 -13.27
N THR A 18 -2.56 -12.06 -12.02
CA THR A 18 -2.37 -13.47 -11.66
C THR A 18 -3.43 -13.92 -10.66
N TYR A 19 -3.85 -15.18 -10.79
CA TYR A 19 -4.82 -15.78 -9.87
C TYR A 19 -4.12 -16.39 -8.65
N PHE A 20 -4.37 -15.82 -7.47
CA PHE A 20 -3.96 -16.41 -6.21
C PHE A 20 -5.10 -17.25 -5.63
N VAL A 21 -4.77 -18.45 -5.14
CA VAL A 21 -5.74 -19.38 -4.56
C VAL A 21 -5.90 -19.04 -3.07
N ASN A 22 -7.15 -18.99 -2.57
CA ASN A 22 -7.38 -18.89 -1.13
C ASN A 22 -6.83 -20.14 -0.44
N SER A 23 -5.79 -19.95 0.37
CA SER A 23 -5.07 -21.02 1.07
C SER A 23 -5.45 -21.13 2.54
N GLY A 24 -6.35 -20.27 3.04
CA GLY A 24 -6.94 -20.42 4.36
C GLY A 24 -7.57 -19.16 4.93
N LYS A 25 -8.52 -19.37 5.84
CA LYS A 25 -9.06 -18.35 6.75
C LYS A 25 -8.84 -18.82 8.19
N LYS A 26 -8.42 -17.91 9.06
CA LYS A 26 -8.20 -18.17 10.49
C LYS A 26 -8.77 -17.03 11.32
N GLN A 27 -9.45 -17.36 12.41
CA GLN A 27 -9.70 -16.40 13.49
C GLN A 27 -8.60 -16.57 14.55
N ASN A 28 -7.98 -15.46 14.94
CA ASN A 28 -6.94 -15.43 15.97
C ASN A 28 -7.55 -15.28 17.37
N THR A 29 -6.76 -15.52 18.41
CA THR A 29 -7.20 -15.44 19.81
C THR A 29 -7.73 -14.05 20.20
N ASP A 30 -7.19 -12.99 19.58
CA ASP A 30 -7.64 -11.61 19.76
C ASP A 30 -8.89 -11.25 18.93
N LYS A 31 -9.55 -12.25 18.33
CA LYS A 31 -10.69 -12.14 17.43
C LYS A 31 -10.39 -11.47 16.09
N SER A 32 -9.13 -11.17 15.76
CA SER A 32 -8.78 -10.76 14.41
C SER A 32 -9.00 -11.90 13.41
N GLU A 33 -9.41 -11.55 12.19
CA GLU A 33 -9.55 -12.51 11.11
C GLU A 33 -8.39 -12.36 10.13
N THR A 34 -7.76 -13.48 9.79
CA THR A 34 -6.69 -13.57 8.79
C THR A 34 -7.18 -14.39 7.60
N ILE A 35 -6.96 -13.88 6.38
CA ILE A 35 -7.16 -14.61 5.13
C ILE A 35 -5.83 -14.62 4.37
N THR A 36 -5.47 -15.79 3.84
CA THR A 36 -4.25 -15.98 3.06
C THR A 36 -4.58 -16.41 1.64
N PHE A 37 -3.93 -15.76 0.68
CA PHE A 37 -3.95 -16.13 -0.73
C PHE A 37 -2.54 -16.54 -1.16
N SER A 38 -2.40 -17.67 -1.85
CA SER A 38 -1.11 -18.22 -2.28
C SER A 38 -1.03 -18.35 -3.79
N LEU A 39 0.13 -18.02 -4.34
CA LEU A 39 0.56 -18.36 -5.69
C LEU A 39 1.77 -19.28 -5.58
N LYS A 40 1.64 -20.52 -6.06
CA LYS A 40 2.67 -21.56 -6.00
C LYS A 40 2.99 -22.05 -7.41
N ASP A 41 4.26 -22.35 -7.67
CA ASP A 41 4.65 -23.07 -8.88
C ASP A 41 5.00 -24.54 -8.59
N SER A 42 5.23 -25.32 -9.65
CA SER A 42 5.57 -26.73 -9.55
C SER A 42 6.97 -26.98 -8.95
N ALA A 43 7.82 -25.94 -8.88
CA ALA A 43 9.16 -26.00 -8.33
C ALA A 43 9.19 -25.66 -6.82
N GLY A 44 8.04 -25.39 -6.21
CA GLY A 44 7.92 -25.10 -4.77
C GLY A 44 8.19 -23.64 -4.39
N LYS A 45 8.35 -22.73 -5.36
CA LYS A 45 8.36 -21.29 -5.08
C LYS A 45 6.95 -20.85 -4.74
N GLU A 46 6.85 -19.96 -3.77
CA GLU A 46 5.55 -19.48 -3.28
C GLU A 46 5.60 -17.99 -2.98
N ILE A 47 4.50 -17.31 -3.32
CA ILE A 47 4.17 -15.99 -2.83
C ILE A 47 2.86 -16.11 -2.06
N THR A 48 2.80 -15.51 -0.88
CA THR A 48 1.57 -15.40 -0.10
C THR A 48 1.21 -13.94 0.13
N HIS A 49 -0.08 -13.65 0.05
CA HIS A 49 -0.69 -12.39 0.49
C HIS A 49 -1.58 -12.71 1.68
N GLN A 50 -1.14 -12.29 2.86
CA GLN A 50 -1.89 -12.47 4.09
C GLN A 50 -2.48 -11.13 4.54
N TYR A 51 -3.79 -11.10 4.72
CA TYR A 51 -4.52 -9.94 5.21
C TYR A 51 -5.07 -10.26 6.59
N THR A 52 -4.82 -9.41 7.59
CA THR A 52 -5.39 -9.54 8.92
C THR A 52 -6.15 -8.28 9.31
N LEU A 53 -7.40 -8.45 9.72
CA LEU A 53 -8.28 -7.37 10.15
C LEU A 53 -8.71 -7.60 11.60
N LYS A 54 -8.52 -6.58 12.44
CA LYS A 54 -8.96 -6.59 13.84
C LYS A 54 -10.41 -6.10 13.96
N PRO A 55 -11.18 -6.59 14.95
CA PRO A 55 -12.53 -6.10 15.17
C PRO A 55 -12.54 -4.60 15.45
N ASN A 56 -13.46 -3.87 14.82
CA ASN A 56 -13.66 -2.43 15.01
C ASN A 56 -12.44 -1.56 14.69
N GLU A 57 -11.49 -2.06 13.89
CA GLU A 57 -10.36 -1.28 13.39
C GLU A 57 -10.46 -1.08 11.88
N TYR A 58 -9.90 0.03 11.39
CA TYR A 58 -9.77 0.36 9.97
C TYR A 58 -8.41 -0.02 9.38
N MET A 59 -7.57 -0.65 10.21
CA MET A 59 -6.23 -1.07 9.86
C MET A 59 -6.26 -2.52 9.36
N VAL A 60 -5.72 -2.73 8.16
CA VAL A 60 -5.46 -4.05 7.60
C VAL A 60 -3.96 -4.31 7.65
N ASP A 61 -3.54 -5.28 8.45
CA ASP A 61 -2.19 -5.81 8.37
C ASP A 61 -2.06 -6.61 7.07
N PHE A 62 -1.09 -6.24 6.23
CA PHE A 62 -0.85 -6.88 4.95
C PHE A 62 0.59 -7.41 4.89
N VAL A 63 0.74 -8.72 4.74
CA VAL A 63 2.07 -9.36 4.69
C VAL A 63 2.23 -10.04 3.35
N ILE A 64 3.31 -9.68 2.64
CA ILE A 64 3.81 -10.46 1.50
C ILE A 64 4.78 -11.50 2.04
N GLY A 65 4.44 -12.78 1.98
CA GLY A 65 5.38 -13.87 2.22
C GLY A 65 5.98 -14.37 0.91
N ALA A 66 7.24 -14.76 0.92
CA ALA A 66 7.92 -15.33 -0.23
C ALA A 66 8.81 -16.50 0.18
N ASN A 67 8.74 -17.59 -0.56
CA ASN A 67 9.66 -18.72 -0.50
C ASN A 67 10.30 -18.92 -1.88
N GLY A 68 11.63 -18.98 -1.94
CA GLY A 68 12.37 -18.93 -3.22
C GLY A 68 12.51 -17.51 -3.77
N ALA A 69 12.58 -16.52 -2.89
CA ALA A 69 12.58 -15.10 -3.23
C ALA A 69 13.74 -14.68 -4.15
N ASN A 70 14.88 -15.36 -4.07
CA ASN A 70 16.05 -15.11 -4.93
C ASN A 70 15.78 -15.37 -6.42
N GLN A 71 14.82 -16.24 -6.72
CA GLN A 71 14.37 -16.53 -8.08
C GLN A 71 13.15 -15.72 -8.45
N LEU A 72 12.29 -15.37 -7.49
CA LEU A 72 11.07 -14.61 -7.71
C LEU A 72 11.34 -13.11 -7.97
N PHE A 73 12.37 -12.54 -7.37
CA PHE A 73 12.64 -11.10 -7.39
C PHE A 73 14.05 -10.78 -7.86
N THR A 74 14.16 -9.86 -8.82
CA THR A 74 15.45 -9.36 -9.29
C THR A 74 16.04 -8.37 -8.28
N ASN A 75 17.36 -8.44 -8.06
CA ASN A 75 18.10 -7.57 -7.14
C ASN A 75 17.60 -7.59 -5.68
N ASN A 76 16.91 -8.65 -5.25
CA ASN A 76 16.31 -8.74 -3.92
C ASN A 76 15.40 -7.56 -3.60
N THR A 77 14.62 -7.09 -4.57
CA THR A 77 13.73 -5.93 -4.41
C THR A 77 12.35 -6.19 -4.99
N ILE A 78 11.34 -5.57 -4.39
CA ILE A 78 9.98 -5.50 -4.93
C ILE A 78 9.69 -4.04 -5.28
N ASN A 79 9.24 -3.79 -6.51
CA ASN A 79 8.69 -2.50 -6.90
C ASN A 79 7.16 -2.58 -6.80
N LEU A 80 6.62 -2.12 -5.67
CA LEU A 80 5.20 -2.15 -5.38
C LEU A 80 4.49 -0.98 -6.04
N LEU A 81 3.55 -1.28 -6.92
CA LEU A 81 2.63 -0.34 -7.52
C LEU A 81 1.35 -0.27 -6.69
N TRP A 82 1.09 0.87 -6.07
CA TRP A 82 -0.17 1.17 -5.39
C TRP A 82 -0.91 2.28 -6.13
N GLN A 83 -2.06 1.96 -6.68
CA GLN A 83 -2.91 2.89 -7.41
C GLN A 83 -4.21 3.04 -6.65
N THR A 84 -4.65 4.29 -6.48
CA THR A 84 -5.94 4.58 -5.84
C THR A 84 -6.68 5.66 -6.63
N GLU A 85 -8.00 5.55 -6.65
CA GLU A 85 -8.90 6.57 -7.17
C GLU A 85 -9.69 7.13 -6.00
N ILE A 86 -9.68 8.46 -5.88
CA ILE A 86 -10.34 9.18 -4.78
C ILE A 86 -11.63 9.77 -5.35
N PRO A 87 -12.80 9.18 -5.07
CA PRO A 87 -14.07 9.67 -5.59
C PRO A 87 -14.48 10.97 -4.90
N GLN A 88 -15.29 11.78 -5.59
CA GLN A 88 -15.97 12.93 -5.01
C GLN A 88 -17.02 12.46 -4.00
N VAL A 89 -17.06 13.07 -2.81
CA VAL A 89 -18.04 12.75 -1.76
C VAL A 89 -18.95 13.95 -1.47
N GLU A 90 -18.43 15.17 -1.53
CA GLU A 90 -19.20 16.40 -1.32
C GLU A 90 -19.79 16.98 -2.61
N LYS A 91 -20.50 18.10 -2.47
CA LYS A 91 -21.17 18.77 -3.59
C LYS A 91 -20.19 19.43 -4.56
N THR A 92 -19.08 19.97 -4.06
CA THR A 92 -18.19 20.86 -4.83
C THR A 92 -16.83 20.20 -5.04
N LEU A 93 -16.64 19.58 -6.20
CA LEU A 93 -15.41 18.87 -6.56
C LEU A 93 -14.14 19.73 -6.46
N SER A 94 -14.22 20.98 -6.93
CA SER A 94 -13.08 21.91 -6.88
C SER A 94 -12.67 22.25 -5.44
N TYR A 95 -13.63 22.34 -4.52
CA TYR A 95 -13.36 22.55 -3.10
C TYR A 95 -12.70 21.32 -2.48
N GLU A 96 -13.27 20.12 -2.71
CA GLU A 96 -12.70 18.86 -2.20
C GLU A 96 -11.26 18.62 -2.68
N ARG A 97 -10.95 18.93 -3.95
CA ARG A 97 -9.58 18.86 -4.47
C ARG A 97 -8.62 19.76 -3.71
N GLN A 98 -9.05 20.96 -3.35
CA GLN A 98 -8.22 21.91 -2.60
C GLN A 98 -8.04 21.51 -1.14
N GLN A 99 -9.01 20.79 -0.55
CA GLN A 99 -8.93 20.28 0.82
C GLN A 99 -8.22 18.92 0.93
N THR A 100 -7.99 18.24 -0.19
CA THR A 100 -7.33 16.93 -0.20
C THR A 100 -5.82 17.09 -0.09
N ASN A 101 -5.21 16.35 0.83
CA ASN A 101 -3.77 16.38 1.06
C ASN A 101 -3.12 15.04 0.73
N PHE A 102 -1.92 15.09 0.15
CA PHE A 102 -0.97 14.00 0.18
C PHE A 102 -0.07 14.20 1.39
N CYS A 103 -0.10 13.28 2.35
CA CYS A 103 0.71 13.35 3.57
C CYS A 103 1.72 12.22 3.58
N TYR A 104 2.87 12.43 4.23
CA TYR A 104 3.88 11.40 4.37
C TYR A 104 4.70 11.56 5.65
N LEU A 105 5.40 10.49 6.02
CA LEU A 105 6.46 10.52 7.01
C LEU A 105 7.75 9.96 6.42
N ASN A 106 8.82 10.73 6.49
CA ASN A 106 10.16 10.29 6.14
C ASN A 106 11.07 10.36 7.36
N GLY A 107 11.36 9.20 7.97
CA GLY A 107 12.04 9.13 9.25
C GLY A 107 11.17 9.71 10.36
N SER A 108 11.59 10.82 10.95
CA SER A 108 10.82 11.56 11.96
C SER A 108 10.10 12.80 11.41
N LYS A 109 10.30 13.13 10.13
CA LYS A 109 9.71 14.32 9.52
C LYS A 109 8.35 13.98 8.89
N TYR A 110 7.29 14.56 9.44
CA TYR A 110 5.98 14.63 8.81
C TYR A 110 5.93 15.85 7.88
N ASP A 111 5.33 15.68 6.70
CA ASP A 111 5.03 16.79 5.80
C ASP A 111 3.79 16.47 4.95
N PHE A 112 3.30 17.47 4.23
CA PHE A 112 2.17 17.29 3.31
C PHE A 112 2.22 18.23 2.11
N VAL A 113 1.56 17.81 1.04
CA VAL A 113 1.32 18.57 -0.18
C VAL A 113 -0.19 18.65 -0.40
N ARG A 114 -0.72 19.86 -0.61
CA ARG A 114 -2.12 20.01 -1.05
C ARG A 114 -2.21 19.51 -2.48
N LEU A 115 -3.18 18.63 -2.78
CA LEU A 115 -3.34 18.11 -4.13
C LEU A 115 -3.68 19.25 -5.08
N GLY A 116 -4.88 19.85 -4.96
CA GLY A 116 -5.34 20.99 -5.77
C GLY A 116 -5.45 20.68 -7.27
N SER A 117 -4.32 20.42 -7.91
CA SER A 117 -4.10 19.99 -9.29
C SER A 117 -3.27 18.70 -9.36
N GLY A 118 -2.88 18.26 -10.56
CA GLY A 118 -1.89 17.18 -10.71
C GLY A 118 -0.53 17.56 -10.15
N GLY A 119 0.27 16.56 -9.76
CA GLY A 119 1.58 16.75 -9.16
C GLY A 119 2.32 15.44 -8.90
N ASN A 120 3.53 15.57 -8.36
CA ASN A 120 4.36 14.44 -7.99
C ASN A 120 5.18 14.73 -6.72
N GLU A 121 5.61 13.68 -6.04
CA GLU A 121 6.57 13.72 -4.92
C GLU A 121 7.51 12.51 -5.01
N LYS A 122 8.82 12.72 -4.81
CA LYS A 122 9.83 11.67 -4.92
C LYS A 122 10.65 11.55 -3.64
N PHE A 123 10.81 10.31 -3.18
CA PHE A 123 11.55 9.94 -1.98
C PHE A 123 12.72 9.03 -2.36
N GLU A 124 13.93 9.58 -2.47
CA GLU A 124 15.12 8.80 -2.85
C GLU A 124 15.80 8.12 -1.67
N LYS A 125 15.59 8.63 -0.45
CA LYS A 125 16.22 8.15 0.79
C LYS A 125 15.22 7.45 1.74
N GLY A 126 14.14 6.96 1.16
CA GLY A 126 13.08 6.21 1.84
C GLY A 126 11.93 7.06 2.35
N VAL A 127 10.86 6.37 2.73
CA VAL A 127 9.63 6.93 3.31
C VAL A 127 8.94 5.84 4.13
N ASN A 128 8.41 6.16 5.30
CA ASN A 128 7.79 5.19 6.22
C ASN A 128 6.38 4.85 5.78
N TRP A 129 5.60 5.88 5.46
CA TRP A 129 4.25 5.76 4.97
C TRP A 129 3.88 6.94 4.09
N ILE A 130 2.91 6.69 3.21
CA ILE A 130 2.31 7.68 2.31
C ILE A 130 0.80 7.61 2.44
N SER A 131 0.13 8.76 2.37
CA SER A 131 -1.28 8.89 2.70
C SER A 131 -1.99 9.88 1.79
N PHE A 132 -3.21 9.54 1.38
CA PHE A 132 -4.12 10.47 0.72
C PHE A 132 -5.30 10.75 1.65
N ASN A 133 -5.48 12.04 1.95
CA ASN A 133 -6.38 12.52 3.00
C ASN A 133 -7.37 13.52 2.39
N PRO A 134 -8.44 13.05 1.71
CA PRO A 134 -9.62 13.88 1.49
C PRO A 134 -10.28 14.24 2.83
N GLN A 135 -11.26 15.14 2.79
CA GLN A 135 -11.83 15.76 3.99
C GLN A 135 -12.29 14.75 5.06
N PHE A 136 -12.94 13.64 4.67
CA PHE A 136 -13.57 12.71 5.62
C PHE A 136 -12.90 11.35 5.75
N PHE A 137 -12.10 10.94 4.76
CA PHE A 137 -11.51 9.60 4.72
C PHE A 137 -10.01 9.69 4.48
N VAL A 138 -9.30 8.64 4.86
CA VAL A 138 -7.86 8.51 4.66
C VAL A 138 -7.55 7.14 4.10
N SER A 139 -6.68 7.13 3.10
CA SER A 139 -6.07 5.94 2.54
C SER A 139 -4.56 6.03 2.79
N THR A 140 -4.01 5.15 3.61
CA THR A 140 -2.57 5.14 3.93
C THR A 140 -1.94 3.79 3.58
N LEU A 141 -0.77 3.84 2.95
CA LEU A 141 0.11 2.69 2.75
C LEU A 141 1.35 2.84 3.63
N ILE A 142 1.61 1.82 4.45
CA ILE A 142 2.67 1.82 5.47
C ILE A 142 3.60 0.62 5.25
N ALA A 143 4.90 0.86 5.25
CA ALA A 143 5.90 -0.20 5.34
C ALA A 143 6.51 -0.23 6.75
N LYS A 144 6.40 -1.36 7.46
CA LYS A 144 6.97 -1.49 8.81
C LYS A 144 8.49 -1.25 8.82
N ASN A 145 9.15 -1.70 7.75
CA ASN A 145 10.60 -1.55 7.57
C ASN A 145 10.97 -0.42 6.60
N LYS A 146 10.10 0.59 6.43
CA LYS A 146 10.14 1.68 5.44
C LYS A 146 10.26 1.22 3.98
N PHE A 147 9.83 2.07 3.06
CA PHE A 147 10.17 1.95 1.65
C PHE A 147 11.61 2.45 1.45
N GLN A 148 12.42 1.76 0.62
CA GLN A 148 13.77 2.22 0.25
C GLN A 148 13.71 3.53 -0.55
N SER A 149 12.72 3.61 -1.44
CA SER A 149 12.39 4.80 -2.21
C SER A 149 10.92 4.74 -2.59
N ALA A 150 10.34 5.88 -2.92
CA ALA A 150 9.02 5.94 -3.52
C ALA A 150 8.92 7.08 -4.51
N GLU A 151 8.10 6.92 -5.54
CA GLU A 151 7.68 8.01 -6.41
C GLU A 151 6.16 8.00 -6.47
N VAL A 152 5.56 9.11 -6.06
CA VAL A 152 4.11 9.29 -6.01
C VAL A 152 3.72 10.32 -7.05
N ASN A 153 2.79 9.96 -7.91
CA ASN A 153 2.22 10.81 -8.94
C ASN A 153 0.70 10.87 -8.75
N TRP A 154 0.09 12.01 -8.99
CA TRP A 154 -1.36 12.14 -9.02
C TRP A 154 -1.82 13.09 -10.12
N VAL A 155 -3.01 12.80 -10.64
CA VAL A 155 -3.67 13.62 -11.64
C VAL A 155 -5.06 13.99 -11.15
N THR A 156 -5.57 15.13 -11.61
CA THR A 156 -6.94 15.58 -11.40
C THR A 156 -7.71 15.35 -12.71
N PRO A 157 -8.57 14.32 -12.79
CA PRO A 157 -9.29 14.00 -14.03
C PRO A 157 -10.34 15.06 -14.39
N ALA A 158 -10.97 14.93 -15.55
CA ALA A 158 -12.08 15.80 -15.94
C ALA A 158 -13.22 15.79 -14.90
N ASP A 159 -13.84 16.95 -14.66
CA ASP A 159 -14.88 17.12 -13.64
C ASP A 159 -16.09 16.20 -13.83
N SER A 160 -16.40 15.84 -15.09
CA SER A 160 -17.47 14.91 -15.44
C SER A 160 -17.30 13.51 -14.85
N LEU A 161 -16.07 13.11 -14.51
CA LEU A 161 -15.78 11.81 -13.90
C LEU A 161 -16.05 11.79 -12.40
N ARG A 162 -16.25 12.96 -11.75
CA ARG A 162 -16.49 13.07 -10.30
C ARG A 162 -15.40 12.38 -9.47
N ILE A 163 -14.16 12.52 -9.91
CA ILE A 163 -12.96 12.01 -9.23
C ILE A 163 -12.13 13.19 -8.75
N ILE A 164 -11.78 13.19 -7.46
CA ILE A 164 -10.88 14.17 -6.85
C ILE A 164 -9.49 14.00 -7.47
N ALA A 165 -8.93 12.79 -7.37
CA ALA A 165 -7.65 12.46 -7.95
C ALA A 165 -7.50 10.96 -8.26
N GLN A 166 -6.69 10.65 -9.27
CA GLN A 166 -6.14 9.31 -9.50
C GLN A 166 -4.67 9.35 -9.13
N THR A 167 -4.23 8.38 -8.34
CA THR A 167 -2.90 8.38 -7.73
C THR A 167 -2.16 7.11 -8.09
N THR A 168 -0.85 7.22 -8.22
CA THR A 168 0.06 6.10 -8.48
C THR A 168 1.30 6.28 -7.63
N ALA A 169 1.55 5.32 -6.73
CA ALA A 169 2.77 5.25 -5.95
C ALA A 169 3.59 4.02 -6.38
N ASN A 170 4.82 4.24 -6.79
CA ASN A 170 5.81 3.20 -7.04
C ASN A 170 6.76 3.15 -5.83
N CYS A 171 6.65 2.12 -5.01
CA CYS A 171 7.37 2.01 -3.75
C CYS A 171 8.34 0.82 -3.79
N LYS A 172 9.63 1.07 -3.57
CA LYS A 172 10.66 0.04 -3.57
C LYS A 172 10.83 -0.56 -2.19
N LEU A 173 10.78 -1.88 -2.09
CA LEU A 173 10.95 -2.67 -0.86
C LEU A 173 12.15 -3.61 -0.99
N THR A 174 12.80 -3.90 0.13
CA THR A 174 13.88 -4.88 0.23
C THR A 174 13.33 -6.28 0.52
N VAL A 175 13.92 -7.28 -0.12
CA VAL A 175 13.72 -8.70 0.18
C VAL A 175 14.95 -9.18 0.95
N ALA A 176 14.80 -9.43 2.24
CA ALA A 176 15.95 -9.66 3.12
C ALA A 176 16.57 -11.07 3.01
N ALA A 177 15.80 -12.07 2.56
CA ALA A 177 16.21 -13.46 2.54
C ALA A 177 15.42 -14.27 1.50
N ASN A 178 15.92 -15.47 1.17
CA ASN A 178 15.27 -16.38 0.22
C ASN A 178 13.89 -16.87 0.68
N THR A 179 13.71 -17.01 1.99
CA THR A 179 12.41 -17.22 2.63
C THR A 179 12.19 -16.04 3.55
N THR A 180 11.18 -15.22 3.28
CA THR A 180 11.01 -13.95 3.98
C THR A 180 9.55 -13.51 4.04
N THR A 181 9.28 -12.56 4.93
CA THR A 181 8.01 -11.84 5.01
C THR A 181 8.27 -10.35 4.97
N ILE A 182 7.40 -9.62 4.28
CA ILE A 182 7.48 -8.17 4.12
C ILE A 182 6.20 -7.59 4.73
N PRO A 183 6.26 -7.18 6.01
CA PRO A 183 5.09 -6.66 6.71
C PRO A 183 4.81 -5.21 6.31
N MET A 184 3.57 -4.98 5.89
CA MET A 184 3.00 -3.69 5.55
C MET A 184 1.66 -3.53 6.25
N GLN A 185 1.10 -2.32 6.18
CA GLN A 185 -0.25 -2.07 6.62
C GLN A 185 -0.96 -1.11 5.68
N LEU A 186 -2.29 -1.25 5.62
CA LEU A 186 -3.19 -0.40 4.88
C LEU A 186 -4.20 0.19 5.86
N TYR A 187 -4.30 1.52 5.92
CA TYR A 187 -5.41 2.19 6.60
C TYR A 187 -6.43 2.65 5.57
N TYR A 188 -7.68 2.23 5.74
CA TYR A 188 -8.81 2.74 4.96
C TYR A 188 -9.94 3.06 5.91
N GLY A 189 -10.09 4.34 6.26
CA GLY A 189 -11.01 4.73 7.32
C GLY A 189 -11.22 6.23 7.42
N PRO A 190 -11.93 6.69 8.47
CA PRO A 190 -12.22 8.10 8.68
C PRO A 190 -10.96 8.92 8.95
N ASN A 191 -10.99 10.19 8.53
CA ASN A 191 -10.00 11.20 8.88
C ASN A 191 -10.27 11.78 10.29
N ASP A 192 -10.23 10.93 11.32
CA ASP A 192 -10.49 11.32 12.70
C ASP A 192 -9.19 11.34 13.51
N TYR A 193 -8.89 12.49 14.13
CA TYR A 193 -7.67 12.67 14.90
C TYR A 193 -7.54 11.70 16.09
N LYS A 194 -8.63 11.39 16.79
CA LYS A 194 -8.61 10.50 17.96
C LYS A 194 -8.31 9.06 17.53
N LEU A 195 -8.77 8.65 16.35
CA LEU A 195 -8.46 7.35 15.75
C LEU A 195 -7.03 7.30 15.20
N LEU A 196 -6.60 8.34 14.49
CA LEU A 196 -5.31 8.37 13.79
C LEU A 196 -4.11 8.59 14.72
N LYS A 197 -4.20 9.45 15.74
CA LYS A 197 -3.09 9.77 16.66
C LYS A 197 -2.40 8.53 17.27
N PRO A 198 -3.13 7.57 17.89
CA PRO A 198 -2.49 6.37 18.44
C PRO A 198 -1.91 5.47 17.34
N MET A 199 -2.50 5.45 16.14
CA MET A 199 -2.00 4.66 15.01
C MET A 199 -0.71 5.23 14.45
N VAL A 200 -0.66 6.53 14.15
CA VAL A 200 0.56 7.23 13.70
C VAL A 200 1.68 7.07 14.72
N THR A 201 1.37 7.15 16.03
CA THR A 201 2.37 6.88 17.08
C THR A 201 2.94 5.46 17.02
N LYS A 202 2.12 4.46 16.62
CA LYS A 202 2.56 3.08 16.40
C LYS A 202 3.24 2.85 15.04
N TRP A 203 2.94 3.67 14.03
CA TRP A 203 3.62 3.61 12.72
C TRP A 203 5.01 4.24 12.76
N ASN A 204 5.20 5.20 13.66
CA ASN A 204 6.45 5.94 13.83
C ASN A 204 7.45 5.26 14.79
N LYS A 205 7.07 4.11 15.36
CA LYS A 205 7.91 3.26 16.23
C LYS A 205 8.32 2.01 15.46
#